data_AF-A0A929K7P5-F1
#
_entry.id   AF-A0A929K7P5-F1
#
_cell.length_a   1.000
_cell.length_b   1.000
_cell.length_c   1.000
_cell.angle_alpha   90.00
_cell.angle_beta   90.00
_cell.angle_gamma   90.00
#
_symmetry.space_group_name_H-M   'P 1'
#
loop_
_entity.id
_entity.type
_entity.pdbx_description
1 polymer ?
#
loop_
_entity_poly.entity_id
_entity_poly.type
_entity_poly.pdbx_seq_one_letter_code
_entity_poly.pdbx_strand_id
1 'polypeptide(L)'
;MKKVHHLQIEPGQLGEFVIMPGDPGRCHLIAEHFEDAQLIAQSREYVTYTGKYKRLTVSVTSTGMGCPSAAIALEELIMSGAKYLVRLGTTGALQKNINLG
;
A
#
# COMPACT_ATOMS: atom_id res chain seq x y z
N MET A 1 14.55 -16.17 4.18
CA MET A 1 13.20 -16.27 3.58
C MET A 1 13.23 -15.57 2.23
N LYS A 2 12.45 -16.03 1.25
CA LYS A 2 12.51 -15.54 -0.13
C LYS A 2 11.56 -14.35 -0.31
N LYS A 3 11.96 -13.35 -1.11
CA LYS A 3 11.09 -12.26 -1.57
C LYS A 3 9.81 -12.81 -2.20
N VAL A 4 8.68 -12.17 -1.91
CA VAL A 4 7.44 -12.41 -2.67
C VAL A 4 7.60 -11.97 -4.13
N HIS A 5 6.87 -12.61 -5.04
CA HIS A 5 7.21 -12.57 -6.46
C HIS A 5 6.88 -11.23 -7.13
N HIS A 6 5.73 -10.63 -6.81
CA HIS A 6 5.25 -9.45 -7.52
C HIS A 6 5.70 -8.17 -6.83
N LEU A 7 5.56 -8.09 -5.50
CA LEU A 7 5.87 -6.91 -4.71
C LEU A 7 7.37 -6.77 -4.40
N GLN A 8 8.15 -7.86 -4.53
CA GLN A 8 9.60 -7.89 -4.28
C GLN A 8 10.01 -7.46 -2.85
N ILE A 9 9.12 -7.69 -1.88
CA ILE A 9 9.33 -7.43 -0.44
C ILE A 9 9.74 -8.70 0.31
N GLU A 10 10.45 -8.52 1.43
CA GLU A 10 10.86 -9.57 2.36
C GLU A 10 10.08 -9.47 3.69
N PRO A 11 9.86 -10.61 4.38
CA PRO A 11 9.30 -10.58 5.73
C PRO A 11 10.10 -9.66 6.67
N GLY A 12 9.41 -8.81 7.41
CA GLY A 12 10.01 -7.83 8.32
C GLY A 12 10.30 -6.46 7.70
N GLN A 13 10.12 -6.27 6.39
CA GLN A 13 10.24 -4.96 5.73
C GLN A 13 8.95 -4.12 5.78
N LEU A 14 7.86 -4.69 6.29
CA LEU A 14 6.55 -4.05 6.41
C LEU A 14 6.16 -3.82 7.88
N GLY A 15 5.29 -2.84 8.10
CA GLY A 15 4.47 -2.76 9.30
C GLY A 15 3.24 -3.68 9.24
N GLU A 16 2.61 -3.91 10.40
CA GLU A 16 1.35 -4.69 10.47
C GLU A 16 0.17 -3.94 9.81
N PHE A 17 0.27 -2.61 9.69
CA PHE A 17 -0.72 -1.72 9.09
C PHE A 17 -0.27 -1.27 7.70
N VAL A 18 -1.07 -1.56 6.68
CA VAL A 18 -0.75 -1.25 5.29
C VAL A 18 -1.87 -0.47 4.61
N ILE A 19 -1.52 0.69 4.04
CA ILE A 19 -2.43 1.49 3.21
C ILE A 19 -2.27 1.06 1.74
N MET A 20 -3.38 0.86 1.04
CA MET A 20 -3.40 0.30 -0.32
C MET A 20 -4.00 1.29 -1.33
N PRO A 21 -3.26 2.29 -1.83
CA PRO A 21 -3.70 3.10 -2.95
C PRO A 21 -3.71 2.30 -4.25
N GLY A 22 -4.49 2.74 -5.24
CA GLY A 22 -4.41 2.18 -6.60
C GLY A 22 -3.19 2.69 -7.37
N ASP A 23 -2.97 3.99 -7.31
CA ASP A 23 -1.93 4.69 -8.07
C ASP A 23 -0.57 4.61 -7.36
N PRO A 24 0.50 4.12 -8.02
CA PRO A 24 1.87 4.16 -7.52
C PRO A 24 2.34 5.55 -7.07
N GLY A 25 1.93 6.61 -7.78
CA GLY A 25 2.29 7.98 -7.43
C GLY A 25 1.75 8.42 -6.07
N ARG A 26 0.62 7.86 -5.65
CA ARG A 26 0.01 8.16 -4.34
C ARG A 26 0.77 7.53 -3.17
N CYS A 27 1.58 6.49 -3.40
CA CYS A 27 2.42 5.92 -2.34
C CYS A 27 3.43 6.93 -1.81
N HIS A 28 4.05 7.71 -2.69
CA HIS A 28 4.99 8.75 -2.28
C HIS A 28 4.30 9.83 -1.44
N LEU A 29 3.17 10.35 -1.91
CA LEU A 29 2.37 11.37 -1.19
C LEU A 29 1.92 10.88 0.20
N ILE A 30 1.51 9.61 0.32
CA ILE A 30 1.14 9.03 1.62
C ILE A 30 2.38 8.88 2.51
N ALA A 31 3.52 8.45 1.95
CA ALA A 31 4.75 8.24 2.69
C ALA A 31 5.37 9.54 3.24
N GLU A 32 5.10 10.71 2.64
CA GLU A 32 5.49 12.02 3.18
C GLU A 32 4.88 12.30 4.57
N HIS A 33 3.80 11.61 4.94
CA HIS A 33 3.20 11.70 6.27
C HIS A 33 3.85 10.74 7.30
N PHE A 34 4.78 9.90 6.89
CA PHE A 34 5.50 8.99 7.78
C PHE A 34 6.83 9.61 8.22
N GLU A 35 7.19 9.37 9.47
CA GLU A 35 8.55 9.59 9.98
C GLU A 35 9.49 8.54 9.38
N ASP A 36 10.69 8.96 8.95
CA ASP A 36 11.75 8.11 8.40
C ASP A 36 11.29 7.15 7.27
N ALA A 37 10.39 7.63 6.41
CA ALA A 37 9.88 6.82 5.30
C ALA A 37 11.00 6.35 4.35
N GLN A 38 11.02 5.06 4.04
CA GLN A 38 11.97 4.45 3.11
C GLN A 38 11.22 3.73 1.98
N LEU A 39 11.73 3.88 0.76
CA LEU A 39 11.30 3.05 -0.37
C LEU A 39 11.85 1.64 -0.17
N ILE A 40 10.95 0.67 -0.01
CA ILE A 40 11.31 -0.74 0.20
C ILE A 40 11.47 -1.47 -1.12
N ALA A 41 10.49 -1.29 -2.02
CA ALA A 41 10.46 -1.96 -3.31
C ALA A 41 9.64 -1.16 -4.32
N GLN A 42 10.03 -1.28 -5.59
CA GLN A 42 9.28 -0.82 -6.74
C GLN A 42 9.37 -1.89 -7.83
N SER A 43 8.25 -2.55 -8.08
CA SER A 43 8.15 -3.66 -9.03
C SER A 43 6.80 -3.58 -9.73
N ARG A 44 6.80 -3.45 -11.06
CA ARG A 44 5.58 -3.29 -11.86
C ARG A 44 4.72 -2.12 -11.35
N GLU A 45 3.44 -2.33 -11.09
CA GLU A 45 2.50 -1.39 -10.47
C GLU A 45 2.58 -1.31 -8.93
N TYR A 46 3.47 -2.07 -8.28
CA TYR A 46 3.60 -2.17 -6.83
C TYR A 46 4.79 -1.33 -6.34
N VAL A 47 4.50 -0.17 -5.76
CA VAL A 47 5.46 0.69 -5.06
C VAL A 47 5.16 0.59 -3.58
N THR A 48 6.17 0.22 -2.79
CA THR A 48 6.04 0.04 -1.34
C THR A 48 6.99 0.96 -0.58
N TYR A 49 6.43 1.73 0.36
CA TYR A 49 7.17 2.47 1.37
C TYR A 49 6.84 1.95 2.76
N THR A 50 7.80 2.03 3.67
CA THR A 50 7.61 1.77 5.10
C THR A 50 8.23 2.90 5.91
N GLY A 51 7.55 3.32 6.96
CA GLY A 51 8.03 4.34 7.90
C GLY A 51 7.32 4.20 9.23
N LYS A 52 7.31 5.28 10.02
CA LYS A 52 6.60 5.34 11.29
C LYS A 52 5.48 6.38 11.27
N TYR A 53 4.37 6.06 11.91
CA TYR A 53 3.30 7.02 12.17
C TYR A 53 2.79 6.84 13.60
N LYS A 54 2.88 7.88 14.44
CA LYS A 54 2.48 7.82 15.86
C LYS A 54 3.09 6.64 16.62
N ARG A 55 4.39 6.36 16.38
CA ARG A 55 5.18 5.23 16.93
C ARG A 55 4.86 3.85 16.36
N LEU A 56 3.91 3.72 15.45
CA LEU A 56 3.61 2.46 14.77
C LEU A 56 4.42 2.37 13.47
N THR A 57 4.99 1.21 13.19
CA THR A 57 5.51 0.91 11.85
C THR A 57 4.32 0.74 10.91
N VAL A 58 4.29 1.57 9.87
CA VAL A 58 3.22 1.58 8.86
C VAL A 58 3.83 1.47 7.47
N SER A 59 3.10 0.85 6.57
CA SER A 59 3.50 0.73 5.17
C SER A 59 2.42 1.24 4.23
N VAL A 60 2.82 1.61 3.02
CA VAL A 60 1.92 1.92 1.92
C VAL A 60 2.38 1.16 0.69
N THR A 61 1.46 0.44 0.03
CA THR A 61 1.75 -0.36 -1.16
C THR A 61 0.68 -0.13 -2.23
N SER A 62 1.08 0.31 -3.42
CA SER A 62 0.13 0.48 -4.52
C SER A 62 -0.35 -0.86 -5.06
N THR A 63 -1.59 -0.89 -5.55
CA THR A 63 -2.23 -2.10 -6.06
C THR A 63 -2.40 -2.12 -7.57
N GLY A 64 -2.18 -1.00 -8.25
CA GLY A 64 -2.68 -0.78 -9.61
C GLY A 64 -4.21 -0.70 -9.66
N MET A 65 -4.73 -0.73 -10.90
CA MET A 65 -6.17 -0.77 -11.18
C MET A 65 -6.67 -2.20 -11.33
N GLY A 66 -7.88 -2.45 -10.79
CA GLY A 66 -8.60 -3.71 -10.95
C GLY A 66 -8.41 -4.69 -9.79
N CYS A 67 -9.38 -5.59 -9.63
CA CYS A 67 -9.35 -6.62 -8.61
C CYS A 67 -8.17 -7.62 -8.74
N PRO A 68 -7.72 -8.02 -9.95
CA PRO A 68 -6.66 -9.02 -10.07
C PRO A 68 -5.31 -8.56 -9.47
N SER A 69 -4.87 -7.35 -9.79
CA SER A 69 -3.63 -6.77 -9.28
C SER A 69 -3.73 -6.46 -7.78
N ALA A 70 -4.89 -5.97 -7.33
CA ALA A 70 -5.15 -5.78 -5.91
C ALA A 70 -5.13 -7.09 -5.10
N ALA A 71 -5.62 -8.20 -5.66
CA ALA A 71 -5.59 -9.50 -5.02
C ALA A 71 -4.15 -10.02 -4.86
N ILE A 72 -3.30 -9.85 -5.88
CA ILE A 72 -1.87 -10.18 -5.79
C ILE A 72 -1.20 -9.40 -4.65
N ALA A 73 -1.43 -8.09 -4.60
CA ALA A 73 -0.88 -7.25 -3.53
C ALA A 73 -1.37 -7.71 -2.15
N LEU A 74 -2.68 -7.95 -2.01
CA LEU A 74 -3.26 -8.39 -0.74
C LEU A 74 -2.61 -9.68 -0.23
N GLU A 75 -2.54 -10.71 -1.07
CA GLU A 75 -1.98 -12.01 -0.72
C GLU A 75 -0.50 -11.90 -0.31
N GLU A 76 0.32 -11.21 -1.12
CA GLU A 76 1.75 -11.07 -0.84
C GLU A 76 2.05 -10.19 0.38
N LEU A 77 1.22 -9.18 0.65
CA LEU A 77 1.30 -8.37 1.87
C LEU A 77 0.99 -9.21 3.11
N ILE A 78 -0.08 -10.02 3.08
CA ILE A 78 -0.45 -10.92 4.19
C ILE A 78 0.66 -11.94 4.44
N MET A 79 1.19 -12.56 3.38
CA MET A 79 2.33 -13.48 3.47
C MET A 79 3.58 -12.82 4.08
N SER A 80 3.72 -11.50 3.93
CA SER A 80 4.84 -10.71 4.44
C SER A 80 4.61 -10.11 5.84
N GLY A 81 3.46 -10.39 6.46
CA GLY A 81 3.14 -10.03 7.85
C GLY A 81 2.16 -8.87 8.03
N ALA A 82 1.55 -8.36 6.96
CA ALA A 82 0.47 -7.39 7.07
C ALA A 82 -0.77 -8.01 7.73
N LYS A 83 -1.42 -7.27 8.65
CA LYS A 83 -2.62 -7.71 9.38
C LYS A 83 -3.81 -6.80 9.14
N TYR A 84 -3.56 -5.50 9.00
CA TYR A 84 -4.59 -4.49 8.83
C TYR A 84 -4.36 -3.78 7.51
N LEU A 85 -5.27 -3.98 6.57
CA LEU A 85 -5.15 -3.43 5.23
C LEU A 85 -6.32 -2.48 4.95
N VAL A 86 -6.01 -1.25 4.54
CA VAL A 86 -7.02 -0.21 4.25
C VAL A 86 -6.79 0.34 2.86
N ARG A 87 -7.80 0.20 1.98
CA ARG A 87 -7.74 0.77 0.64
C ARG A 87 -8.02 2.28 0.65
N LEU A 88 -7.12 3.04 0.05
CA LEU A 88 -7.26 4.50 -0.16
C LEU A 88 -7.39 4.81 -1.65
N GLY A 89 -8.63 4.73 -2.14
CA GLY A 89 -8.98 4.87 -3.55
C GLY A 89 -9.68 6.17 -3.90
N THR A 90 -10.01 6.31 -5.18
CA THR A 90 -10.96 7.30 -5.68
C THR A 90 -12.22 6.56 -6.12
N THR A 91 -13.36 7.25 -6.13
CA THR A 91 -14.63 6.68 -6.62
C THR A 91 -15.47 7.78 -7.26
N GLY A 92 -16.38 7.37 -8.15
CA GLY A 92 -17.41 8.25 -8.70
C GLY A 92 -18.68 8.19 -7.85
N ALA A 93 -19.28 9.34 -7.58
CA ALA A 93 -20.55 9.41 -6.85
C ALA A 93 -21.71 8.91 -7.71
N LEU A 94 -22.59 8.10 -7.12
CA LEU A 94 -23.87 7.69 -7.73
C LEU A 94 -25.07 8.49 -7.18
N GLN A 95 -24.88 9.17 -6.05
CA GLN A 95 -25.90 9.97 -5.38
C GLN A 95 -25.66 11.45 -5.64
N LYS A 96 -26.71 12.17 -6.05
CA LYS A 96 -26.61 13.58 -6.47
C LYS A 96 -26.11 14.53 -5.37
N ASN A 97 -26.30 14.15 -4.11
CA ASN A 97 -25.92 14.96 -2.95
C ASN A 97 -24.48 14.68 -2.47
N ILE A 98 -23.74 13.78 -3.12
CA ILE A 98 -22.32 13.55 -2.84
C ILE A 98 -21.52 14.36 -3.85
N ASN A 99 -20.94 15.46 -3.38
CA ASN A 99 -20.10 16.34 -4.19
C ASN A 99 -18.67 15.80 -4.32
N LEU A 100 -17.90 16.39 -5.23
CA LEU A 100 -16.44 16.20 -5.27
C LEU A 100 -15.82 16.70 -3.95
N GLY A 101 -14.88 15.93 -3.42
CA GLY A 101 -14.09 16.25 -2.23
C GLY A 101 -12.72 16.76 -2.61
#